data_AF-A0A7Z9TB46-F1
#
_entry.id   AF-A0A7Z9TB46-F1
#
_cell.length_a   1.000
_cell.length_b   1.000
_cell.length_c   1.000
_cell.angle_alpha   90.00
_cell.angle_beta   90.00
_cell.angle_gamma   90.00
#
_symmetry.space_group_name_H-M   'P 1'
#
loop_
_entity.id
_entity.type
_entity.pdbx_description
1 polymer ?
#
loop_
_entity_poly.entity_id
_entity_poly.type
_entity_poly.pdbx_seq_one_letter_code
_entity_poly.pdbx_strand_id
1 'polypeptide(L)'
;MPRISIGEVSTMLKRTIFGRAFVLSVGILTLSVIGNLIDQPTTAVAQSQTSVSEYNSEIRPILSRACFSCHGSNERARQANLRLDTDTFLETHVVPGDADASTLFQRLTTDETIGRMPPV
;
A
#
# COMPACT_ATOMS: atom_id res chain seq x y z
N MET A 1 -49.02 2.57 57.46
CA MET A 1 -49.09 3.38 56.22
C MET A 1 -47.69 3.45 55.62
N PRO A 2 -47.37 2.71 54.55
CA PRO A 2 -46.03 2.76 53.95
C PRO A 2 -45.89 4.02 53.08
N ARG A 3 -44.90 4.86 53.39
CA ARG A 3 -44.48 6.01 52.55
C ARG A 3 -43.61 5.49 51.41
N ILE A 4 -44.15 5.44 50.21
CA ILE A 4 -43.41 5.16 48.98
C ILE A 4 -42.56 6.39 48.65
N SER A 5 -41.24 6.20 48.52
CA SER A 5 -40.28 7.26 48.24
C SER A 5 -40.28 7.63 46.76
N ILE A 6 -40.43 8.91 46.46
CA ILE A 6 -40.58 9.47 45.10
C ILE A 6 -39.35 9.16 44.21
N GLY A 7 -38.18 8.86 44.81
CA GLY A 7 -36.96 8.50 44.08
C GLY A 7 -37.02 7.13 43.37
N GLU A 8 -37.80 6.18 43.88
CA GLU A 8 -37.86 4.82 43.30
C GLU A 8 -38.70 4.78 42.02
N VAL A 9 -39.75 5.61 41.96
CA VAL A 9 -40.68 5.70 40.82
C VAL A 9 -39.99 6.30 39.58
N SER A 10 -39.13 7.31 39.78
CA SER A 10 -38.35 7.94 38.69
C SER A 10 -37.30 7.00 38.09
N THR A 11 -36.73 6.13 38.92
CA THR A 11 -35.70 5.16 38.51
C THR A 11 -36.32 4.00 37.71
N MET A 12 -37.53 3.57 38.06
CA MET A 12 -38.32 2.56 37.34
C MET A 12 -38.83 3.07 35.97
N LEU A 13 -39.27 4.33 35.91
CA LEU A 13 -39.75 4.94 34.66
C LEU A 13 -38.61 5.15 33.64
N LYS A 14 -37.43 5.60 34.10
CA LYS A 14 -36.25 5.75 33.24
C LYS A 14 -35.72 4.41 32.73
N ARG A 15 -35.69 3.34 33.54
CA ARG A 15 -35.27 2.00 33.11
C ARG A 15 -36.15 1.40 32.00
N THR A 16 -37.45 1.69 32.02
CA THR A 16 -38.40 1.14 31.04
C THR A 16 -38.33 1.85 29.68
N ILE A 17 -38.06 3.16 29.67
CA ILE A 17 -37.94 3.96 28.45
C ILE A 17 -36.62 3.68 27.71
N PHE A 18 -35.51 3.53 28.44
CA PHE A 18 -34.20 3.18 27.85
C PHE A 18 -34.15 1.75 27.30
N GLY A 19 -34.88 0.79 27.90
CA GLY A 19 -34.91 -0.60 27.44
C GLY A 19 -35.65 -0.81 26.10
N ARG A 20 -36.73 -0.06 25.84
CA ARG A 20 -37.52 -0.20 24.59
C ARG A 20 -36.87 0.51 23.40
N ALA A 21 -36.16 1.61 23.64
CA ALA A 21 -35.40 2.32 22.60
C ALA A 21 -34.16 1.53 22.15
N PHE A 22 -33.53 0.76 23.03
CA PHE A 22 -32.34 -0.05 22.73
C PHE A 22 -32.65 -1.32 21.91
N VAL A 23 -33.79 -1.97 22.17
CA VAL A 23 -34.20 -3.17 21.41
C VAL A 23 -34.59 -2.85 19.97
N LEU A 24 -35.12 -1.64 19.71
CA LEU A 24 -35.49 -1.19 18.36
C LEU A 24 -34.29 -0.69 17.53
N SER A 25 -33.19 -0.24 18.15
CA SER A 25 -31.97 0.16 17.42
C SER A 25 -31.04 -1.01 17.10
N VAL A 26 -31.01 -2.06 17.92
CA VAL A 26 -30.21 -3.28 17.65
C VAL A 26 -30.83 -4.14 16.54
N GLY A 27 -32.17 -4.19 16.43
CA GLY A 27 -32.87 -4.98 15.41
C GLY A 27 -32.79 -4.42 13.97
N ILE A 28 -32.48 -3.14 13.80
CA ILE A 28 -32.30 -2.52 12.48
C ILE A 28 -30.84 -2.64 12.01
N LEU A 29 -29.89 -2.77 12.93
CA LEU A 29 -28.46 -2.85 12.61
C LEU A 29 -28.04 -4.26 12.11
N THR A 30 -28.80 -5.31 12.40
CA THR A 30 -28.48 -6.68 11.99
C THR A 30 -28.91 -7.02 10.56
N LEU A 31 -29.84 -6.27 9.95
CA LEU A 31 -30.30 -6.54 8.59
C LEU A 31 -29.42 -5.89 7.50
N SER A 32 -28.69 -4.82 7.80
CA SER A 32 -27.78 -4.16 6.84
C SER A 32 -26.37 -4.77 6.75
N VAL A 33 -25.99 -5.66 7.67
CA VAL A 33 -24.65 -6.29 7.65
C VAL A 33 -24.57 -7.43 6.63
N ILE A 34 -25.69 -8.10 6.30
CA ILE A 34 -25.68 -9.26 5.39
C ILE A 34 -25.50 -8.83 3.91
N GLY A 35 -25.87 -7.60 3.55
CA GLY A 35 -25.79 -7.12 2.16
C GLY A 35 -24.38 -6.78 1.65
N ASN A 36 -23.38 -6.67 2.54
CA ASN A 36 -22.02 -6.27 2.16
C ASN A 36 -21.01 -7.44 2.05
N LEU A 37 -21.46 -8.70 2.15
CA LEU A 37 -20.56 -9.87 2.11
C LEU A 37 -20.48 -10.58 0.76
N ILE A 38 -21.11 -10.08 -0.30
CA ILE A 38 -21.24 -10.84 -1.57
C ILE A 38 -20.51 -10.18 -2.77
N ASP A 39 -19.89 -9.02 -2.59
CA ASP A 39 -19.35 -8.22 -3.71
C ASP A 39 -17.90 -7.75 -3.52
N GLN A 40 -17.06 -8.55 -2.85
CA GLN A 40 -15.61 -8.38 -2.99
C GLN A 40 -15.10 -9.36 -4.06
N PRO A 41 -14.88 -8.92 -5.31
CA PRO A 41 -14.09 -9.71 -6.24
C PRO A 41 -12.72 -9.92 -5.59
N THR A 42 -12.47 -11.17 -5.17
CA THR A 42 -11.16 -11.59 -4.68
C THR A 42 -10.25 -11.75 -5.89
N THR A 43 -9.92 -10.66 -6.57
CA THR A 43 -8.75 -10.60 -7.41
C THR A 43 -7.56 -10.74 -6.47
N ALA A 44 -7.10 -11.98 -6.30
CA ALA A 44 -5.80 -12.27 -5.74
C ALA A 44 -4.75 -11.59 -6.63
N VAL A 45 -4.41 -10.34 -6.29
CA VAL A 45 -3.18 -9.72 -6.73
C VAL A 45 -2.09 -10.58 -6.09
N ALA A 46 -1.49 -11.46 -6.88
CA ALA A 46 -0.25 -12.12 -6.50
C ALA A 46 0.78 -11.01 -6.26
N GLN A 47 0.90 -10.56 -5.01
CA GLN A 47 2.01 -9.71 -4.60
C GLN A 47 3.24 -10.62 -4.63
N SER A 48 3.95 -10.64 -5.76
CA SER A 48 5.31 -11.19 -5.82
C SER A 48 6.15 -10.43 -4.79
N GLN A 49 6.31 -11.02 -3.62
CA GLN A 49 7.28 -10.58 -2.64
C GLN A 49 8.64 -11.00 -3.16
N THR A 50 9.17 -10.26 -4.14
CA THR A 50 10.54 -10.45 -4.61
C THR A 50 11.46 -10.30 -3.41
N SER A 51 12.07 -11.42 -3.02
CA SER A 51 12.96 -11.43 -1.87
C SER A 51 14.25 -10.68 -2.20
N VAL A 52 14.94 -10.16 -1.19
CA VAL A 52 16.29 -9.59 -1.38
C VAL A 52 17.24 -10.61 -2.04
N SER A 53 17.02 -11.90 -1.81
CA SER A 53 17.75 -12.99 -2.46
C SER A 53 17.50 -13.02 -3.98
N GLU A 54 16.25 -12.86 -4.40
CA GLU A 54 15.82 -12.84 -5.80
C GLU A 54 16.38 -11.60 -6.53
N TYR A 55 16.30 -10.41 -5.92
CA TYR A 55 16.94 -9.21 -6.48
C TYR A 55 18.44 -9.41 -6.73
N ASN A 56 19.16 -9.95 -5.74
CA ASN A 56 20.61 -10.15 -5.86
C ASN A 56 20.99 -11.23 -6.88
N SER A 57 20.13 -12.22 -7.11
CA SER A 57 20.41 -13.35 -7.99
C SER A 57 19.93 -13.12 -9.42
N GLU A 58 18.85 -12.37 -9.61
CA GLU A 58 18.22 -12.18 -10.92
C GLU A 58 18.45 -10.77 -11.48
N ILE A 59 18.17 -9.73 -10.71
CA ILE A 59 18.16 -8.35 -11.20
C ILE A 59 19.56 -7.73 -11.16
N ARG A 60 20.26 -7.86 -10.03
CA ARG A 60 21.58 -7.23 -9.82
C ARG A 60 22.64 -7.66 -10.85
N PRO A 61 22.72 -8.93 -11.30
CA PRO A 61 23.65 -9.32 -12.36
C PRO A 61 23.37 -8.62 -13.70
N ILE A 62 22.09 -8.38 -14.03
CA ILE A 62 21.69 -7.66 -15.25
C ILE A 62 22.12 -6.19 -15.17
N LEU A 63 21.87 -5.53 -14.04
CA LEU A 63 22.31 -4.14 -13.83
C LEU A 63 23.84 -4.04 -13.81
N SER A 64 24.53 -5.04 -13.25
CA SER A 64 25.99 -5.06 -13.21
C SER A 64 26.61 -5.14 -14.60
N ARG A 65 26.03 -5.93 -15.51
CA ARG A 65 26.57 -6.06 -16.87
C ARG A 65 26.20 -4.90 -17.79
N ALA A 66 25.03 -4.27 -17.58
CA ALA A 66 24.48 -3.30 -18.52
C ALA A 66 24.58 -1.84 -18.06
N CYS A 67 24.65 -1.58 -16.75
CA CYS A 67 24.48 -0.23 -16.20
C CYS A 67 25.67 0.23 -15.34
N PHE A 68 26.26 -0.64 -14.50
CA PHE A 68 27.27 -0.21 -13.51
C PHE A 68 28.61 0.22 -14.10
N SER A 69 28.92 -0.11 -15.36
CA SER A 69 30.13 0.38 -16.02
C SER A 69 30.15 1.90 -16.14
N CYS A 70 28.99 2.51 -16.45
CA CYS A 70 28.83 3.96 -16.62
C CYS A 70 28.09 4.63 -15.45
N HIS A 71 27.34 3.89 -14.64
CA HIS A 71 26.56 4.43 -13.52
C HIS A 71 26.83 3.72 -12.18
N GLY A 72 27.97 3.05 -12.02
CA GLY A 72 28.35 2.35 -10.80
C GLY A 72 29.32 3.14 -9.91
N SER A 73 30.06 2.42 -9.07
CA SER A 73 31.01 2.97 -8.10
C SER A 73 32.24 3.66 -8.69
N ASN A 74 32.59 3.39 -9.95
CA ASN A 74 33.77 4.00 -10.59
C ASN A 74 33.51 5.47 -10.93
N GLU A 75 33.98 6.38 -10.08
CA GLU A 75 33.76 7.82 -10.23
C GLU A 75 34.28 8.39 -11.55
N ARG A 76 35.38 7.86 -12.08
CA ARG A 76 35.98 8.35 -13.33
C ARG A 76 35.18 7.98 -14.57
N ALA A 77 34.48 6.85 -14.52
CA ALA A 77 33.60 6.39 -15.60
C ALA A 77 32.15 6.84 -15.40
N ARG A 78 31.81 7.40 -14.23
CA ARG A 78 30.45 7.72 -13.83
C ARG A 78 29.88 8.87 -14.63
N GLN A 79 28.87 8.58 -15.43
CA GLN A 79 28.14 9.55 -16.23
C GLN A 79 27.05 10.21 -15.39
N ALA A 80 26.77 11.49 -15.69
CA ALA A 80 25.75 12.32 -15.02
C ALA A 80 25.88 12.37 -13.48
N ASN A 81 27.06 12.04 -12.94
CA ASN A 81 27.29 11.82 -11.50
C ASN A 81 26.25 10.87 -10.85
N LEU A 82 25.66 9.96 -11.65
CA LEU A 82 24.59 9.09 -11.22
C LEU A 82 25.14 7.76 -10.74
N ARG A 83 24.77 7.37 -9.51
CA ARG A 83 25.23 6.15 -8.86
C ARG A 83 24.04 5.20 -8.64
N LEU A 84 23.92 4.19 -9.51
CA LEU A 84 22.82 3.22 -9.58
C LEU A 84 23.02 2.02 -8.64
N ASP A 85 24.25 1.78 -8.17
CA ASP A 85 24.61 0.65 -7.32
C ASP A 85 24.36 0.89 -5.81
N THR A 86 23.53 1.87 -5.46
CA THR A 86 23.16 2.22 -4.09
C THR A 86 21.66 2.12 -3.85
N ASP A 87 21.28 1.83 -2.61
CA ASP A 87 19.87 1.75 -2.21
C ASP A 87 19.14 3.08 -2.45
N THR A 88 19.82 4.20 -2.19
CA THR A 88 19.27 5.55 -2.40
C THR A 88 18.79 5.80 -3.82
N PHE A 89 19.47 5.23 -4.83
CA PHE A 89 19.02 5.39 -6.21
C PHE A 89 17.68 4.69 -6.44
N LEU A 90 17.54 3.46 -5.95
CA LEU A 90 16.30 2.69 -6.07
C LEU A 90 15.15 3.41 -5.37
N GLU A 91 15.37 3.94 -4.18
CA GLU A 91 14.36 4.68 -3.41
C GLU A 91 13.84 5.95 -4.11
N THR A 92 14.66 6.57 -4.97
CA THR A 92 14.34 7.86 -5.60
C THR A 92 13.94 7.76 -7.06
N HIS A 93 14.25 6.64 -7.74
CA HIS A 93 14.05 6.49 -9.18
C HIS A 93 13.21 5.26 -9.56
N VAL A 94 12.78 4.47 -8.58
CA VAL A 94 11.87 3.34 -8.74
C VAL A 94 10.66 3.53 -7.84
N VAL A 95 9.47 3.50 -8.42
CA VAL A 95 8.19 3.49 -7.71
C VAL A 95 7.75 2.03 -7.56
N PRO A 96 7.71 1.46 -6.33
CA PRO A 96 7.33 0.08 -6.14
C PRO A 96 5.92 -0.21 -6.67
N GLY A 97 5.81 -1.20 -7.56
CA GLY A 97 4.54 -1.62 -8.15
C GLY A 97 4.06 -0.78 -9.34
N ASP A 98 4.76 0.30 -9.71
CA ASP A 98 4.42 1.16 -10.84
C ASP A 98 5.67 1.44 -11.70
N ALA A 99 5.86 0.61 -12.73
CA ALA A 99 6.99 0.76 -13.64
C ALA A 99 6.89 2.04 -14.47
N ASP A 100 5.69 2.43 -14.93
CA ASP A 100 5.51 3.60 -15.79
C ASP A 100 5.79 4.91 -15.05
N ALA A 101 5.53 4.96 -13.74
CA ALA A 101 5.92 6.07 -12.87
C ALA A 101 7.42 6.07 -12.48
N SER A 102 8.15 5.00 -12.77
CA SER A 102 9.57 4.88 -12.42
C SER A 102 10.48 5.49 -13.48
N THR A 103 11.26 6.51 -13.11
CA THR A 103 12.23 7.15 -14.02
C THR A 103 13.23 6.14 -14.60
N LEU A 104 13.65 5.13 -13.83
CA LEU A 104 14.53 4.06 -14.35
C LEU A 104 13.90 3.36 -15.56
N PHE A 105 12.61 3.01 -15.48
CA PHE A 105 11.92 2.31 -16.55
C PHE A 105 11.71 3.20 -17.77
N GLN A 106 11.30 4.45 -17.57
CA GLN A 106 11.13 5.44 -18.64
C GLN A 106 12.42 5.63 -19.46
N ARG A 107 13.59 5.61 -18.80
CA ARG A 107 14.89 5.71 -19.48
C ARG A 107 15.22 4.48 -20.33
N LEU A 108 14.70 3.31 -19.98
CA LEU A 108 14.90 2.06 -20.72
C LEU A 108 13.97 1.95 -21.93
N THR A 109 12.74 2.45 -21.80
CA THR A 109 11.66 2.24 -22.78
C THR A 109 11.37 3.42 -23.70
N THR A 110 11.98 4.58 -23.45
CA THR A 110 11.83 5.75 -24.33
C THR A 110 12.34 5.49 -25.76
N ASP A 111 11.61 6.03 -26.74
CA ASP A 111 12.01 6.04 -28.15
C ASP A 111 12.97 7.20 -28.47
N GLU A 112 13.03 8.21 -27.60
CA GLU A 112 13.94 9.34 -27.74
C GLU A 112 15.39 8.89 -27.57
N THR A 113 16.26 9.20 -28.53
CA THR A 113 17.69 8.84 -28.44
C THR A 113 18.40 9.57 -27.30
N ILE A 114 18.01 10.82 -27.05
CA ILE A 114 18.60 11.63 -25.98
C ILE A 114 18.03 11.18 -24.64
N GLY A 115 18.92 10.62 -23.82
CA GLY A 115 18.58 10.19 -22.47
C GLY A 115 17.93 8.81 -22.39
N ARG A 116 17.93 8.03 -23.49
CA ARG A 116 17.72 6.58 -23.45
C ARG A 116 18.93 5.89 -22.84
N MET A 117 18.67 4.84 -22.08
CA MET A 117 19.69 3.97 -21.50
C MET A 117 19.40 2.50 -21.86
N PRO A 118 20.41 1.69 -22.25
CA PRO A 118 21.75 2.14 -22.62
C PRO A 118 21.72 3.10 -23.82
N PRO A 119 22.73 3.98 -23.96
CA PRO A 119 22.85 4.83 -25.14
C PRO A 119 22.91 3.97 -26.42
N VAL A 120 22.15 4.35 -27.45
CA VAL A 120 22.12 3.70 -28.78
C VAL A 120 23.02 4.38 -29.79
#